data_AF-A0A930MZ55-F1
#
_entry.id   AF-A0A930MZ55-F1
#
_cell.length_a   1.000
_cell.length_b   1.000
_cell.length_c   1.000
_cell.angle_alpha   90.00
_cell.angle_beta   90.00
_cell.angle_gamma   90.00
#
_symmetry.space_group_name_H-M   'P 1'
#
loop_
_entity.id
_entity.type
_entity.pdbx_description
1 polymer ?
#
loop_
_entity_poly.entity_id
_entity_poly.type
_entity_poly.pdbx_seq_one_letter_code
_entity_poly.pdbx_strand_id
1 'polypeptide(L)'
;MMEKLSLRMIAVGMLACILLWAGAAELFQKPVIPSPAQVFFRLTATFTGTIAIHAAYSLMRIAVGVLAAVAVGYPLGILMGYFRRVNHLLAPILYLTYP
;
A
#
# COMPACT_ATOMS: atom_id res chain seq x y z
N MET A 1 10.49 1.68 -28.69
CA MET A 1 11.15 0.37 -28.64
C MET A 1 11.85 0.28 -27.30
N MET A 2 11.22 -0.28 -26.27
CA MET A 2 11.84 -0.37 -24.94
C MET A 2 12.85 -1.52 -24.95
N GLU A 3 14.13 -1.21 -24.78
CA GLU A 3 15.17 -2.22 -24.63
C GLU A 3 14.81 -3.15 -23.46
N LYS A 4 14.96 -4.46 -23.66
CA LYS A 4 14.70 -5.45 -22.62
C LYS A 4 15.68 -5.20 -21.47
N LEU A 5 15.18 -4.76 -20.33
CA LEU A 5 15.98 -4.52 -19.14
C LEU A 5 16.64 -5.84 -18.70
N SER A 6 17.95 -5.97 -18.92
CA SER A 6 18.70 -7.17 -18.55
C SER A 6 18.88 -7.24 -17.04
N LEU A 7 18.79 -8.44 -16.44
CA LEU A 7 19.03 -8.66 -15.02
C LEU A 7 20.37 -8.09 -14.56
N ARG A 8 21.40 -8.13 -15.43
CA ARG A 8 22.71 -7.55 -15.16
C ARG A 8 22.65 -6.03 -14.99
N MET A 9 21.86 -5.35 -15.81
CA MET A 9 21.67 -3.89 -15.72
C MET A 9 20.96 -3.50 -14.43
N ILE A 10 19.96 -4.29 -14.02
CA ILE A 10 19.26 -4.09 -12.74
C ILE A 10 20.23 -4.27 -11.57
N ALA A 11 21.02 -5.34 -11.57
CA ALA A 11 21.97 -5.62 -10.50
C ALA A 11 23.05 -4.53 -10.39
N VAL A 12 23.59 -4.07 -11.53
CA VAL A 12 24.57 -2.97 -11.56
C VAL A 12 23.93 -1.67 -11.07
N GLY A 13 22.71 -1.35 -11.50
CA GLY A 13 21.98 -0.17 -11.04
C GLY A 13 21.73 -0.20 -9.53
N MET A 14 21.26 -1.33 -8.99
CA MET A 14 21.06 -1.51 -7.55
C MET A 14 22.36 -1.35 -6.78
N LEU A 15 23.46 -1.95 -7.26
CA LEU A 15 24.76 -1.83 -6.62
C LEU A 15 25.24 -0.37 -6.61
N ALA A 16 25.10 0.34 -7.73
CA ALA A 16 25.44 1.76 -7.82
C ALA A 16 24.63 2.59 -6.82
N CYS A 17 23.32 2.37 -6.70
CA CYS A 17 22.47 3.05 -5.71
C CYS A 17 22.92 2.75 -4.26
N ILE A 18 23.23 1.50 -3.94
CA ILE A 18 23.70 1.12 -2.59
C ILE A 18 25.04 1.77 -2.27
N LEU A 19 25.97 1.80 -3.23
CA LEU A 19 27.28 2.44 -3.04
C LEU A 19 27.16 3.96 -2.88
N LEU A 20 26.33 4.60 -3.69
CA LEU A 20 26.05 6.04 -3.57
C LEU A 20 25.42 6.37 -2.21
N TRP A 21 24.48 5.56 -1.74
CA TRP A 21 23.90 5.72 -0.42
C TRP A 21 24.93 5.48 0.69
N ALA A 22 25.74 4.42 0.62
CA ALA A 22 26.81 4.17 1.58
C ALA A 22 27.79 5.36 1.65
N GLY A 23 28.22 5.87 0.49
CA GLY A 23 29.08 7.05 0.41
C GLY A 23 28.42 8.31 0.99
N ALA A 24 27.13 8.53 0.75
CA ALA A 24 26.40 9.63 1.36
C ALA A 24 26.28 9.48 2.89
N ALA A 25 26.01 8.28 3.39
CA ALA A 25 25.94 8.02 4.83
C ALA A 25 27.28 8.33 5.53
N GLU A 26 28.39 7.89 4.93
CA GLU A 26 29.76 8.17 5.39
C GLU A 26 30.09 9.67 5.33
N LEU A 27 29.69 10.36 4.25
CA LEU A 27 29.98 11.78 4.06
C LEU A 27 29.22 12.69 5.02
N PHE A 28 27.93 12.41 5.24
CA PHE A 28 27.07 13.28 6.05
C PHE A 28 27.13 12.96 7.55
N GLN A 29 27.45 11.71 7.92
CA GLN A 29 27.51 11.24 9.32
C GLN A 29 26.30 11.64 10.18
N LYS A 30 25.13 11.82 9.56
CA LYS A 30 23.89 12.22 10.25
C LYS A 30 23.00 11.00 10.51
N PRO A 31 22.32 10.93 11.67
CA PRO A 31 21.37 9.86 11.95
C PRO A 31 20.22 9.74 10.93
N VAL A 32 19.96 10.81 10.18
CA VAL A 32 18.92 10.85 9.14
C VAL A 32 19.31 10.06 7.89
N ILE A 33 20.60 9.81 7.66
CA ILE A 33 21.12 8.97 6.56
C ILE A 33 21.98 7.87 7.16
N PRO A 34 21.37 6.87 7.84
CA PRO A 34 22.09 5.73 8.36
C PRO A 34 22.70 4.90 7.22
N SER A 35 23.72 4.10 7.52
CA SER A 35 24.34 3.24 6.52
C SER A 35 23.37 2.15 6.04
N PRO A 36 23.46 1.70 4.78
CA PRO A 36 22.58 0.67 4.25
C PRO A 36 22.54 -0.58 5.12
N ALA A 37 23.70 -1.02 5.62
CA ALA A 37 23.82 -2.19 6.49
C ALA A 37 23.03 -2.03 7.81
N GLN A 38 23.08 -0.85 8.43
CA GLN A 38 22.31 -0.57 9.65
C GLN A 38 20.80 -0.58 9.38
N VAL A 39 20.37 -0.10 8.21
CA VAL A 39 18.95 -0.15 7.82
C VAL A 39 18.51 -1.58 7.62
N PHE A 40 19.25 -2.40 6.88
CA PHE A 40 18.90 -3.81 6.69
C PHE A 40 18.84 -4.57 8.02
N PHE A 41 19.79 -4.36 8.91
CA PHE A 41 19.80 -5.00 10.24
C PHE A 41 18.60 -4.58 11.10
N ARG A 42 18.30 -3.27 11.16
CA ARG A 42 17.14 -2.78 11.91
C ARG A 42 15.82 -3.23 11.30
N LEU A 43 15.75 -3.25 9.97
CA LEU A 43 14.60 -3.74 9.23
C LEU A 43 14.35 -5.19 9.61
N THR A 44 15.30 -6.11 9.43
CA THR A 44 15.09 -7.54 9.75
C THR A 44 14.77 -7.77 11.22
N ALA A 45 15.41 -7.04 12.15
CA ALA A 45 15.12 -7.14 13.58
C ALA A 45 13.71 -6.66 13.95
N THR A 46 13.19 -5.64 13.27
CA THR A 46 11.93 -4.95 13.64
C THR A 46 10.75 -5.38 12.75
N PHE A 47 11.03 -6.01 11.61
CA PHE A 47 10.06 -6.29 10.55
C PHE A 47 8.89 -7.10 11.08
N THR A 48 9.15 -8.32 11.60
CA THR A 48 8.08 -9.21 12.05
C THR A 48 7.37 -8.67 13.29
N GLY A 49 8.11 -8.08 14.24
CA GLY A 49 7.57 -7.66 15.53
C GLY A 49 6.70 -6.40 15.49
N THR A 50 6.81 -5.58 14.43
CA THR A 50 6.05 -4.32 14.35
C THR A 50 5.53 -4.05 12.94
N ILE A 51 6.42 -3.95 11.95
CA ILE A 51 6.07 -3.51 10.59
C ILE A 51 5.07 -4.48 9.95
N ALA A 52 5.36 -5.78 9.98
CA ALA A 52 4.51 -6.82 9.40
C ALA A 52 3.15 -6.90 10.10
N ILE A 53 3.13 -6.79 11.43
CA ILE A 53 1.90 -6.83 12.22
C ILE A 53 1.02 -5.62 11.91
N HIS A 54 1.57 -4.41 11.89
CA HIS A 54 0.81 -3.22 11.54
C HIS A 54 0.35 -3.22 10.09
N ALA A 55 1.18 -3.70 9.16
CA ALA A 55 0.79 -3.89 7.76
C ALA A 55 -0.36 -4.90 7.65
N ALA A 56 -0.30 -6.02 8.38
CA ALA A 56 -1.37 -7.02 8.42
C ALA A 56 -2.67 -6.44 8.98
N TYR A 57 -2.62 -5.67 10.07
CA TYR A 57 -3.81 -4.99 10.60
C TYR A 57 -4.40 -3.98 9.61
N SER A 58 -3.55 -3.19 8.94
CA SER A 58 -4.01 -2.25 7.91
C SER A 58 -4.69 -2.98 6.74
N LEU A 59 -4.10 -4.10 6.30
CA LEU A 59 -4.65 -4.91 5.22
C LEU A 59 -5.96 -5.59 5.63
N MET A 60 -6.01 -6.13 6.85
CA MET A 60 -7.21 -6.74 7.42
C MET A 60 -8.36 -5.74 7.53
N ARG A 61 -8.07 -4.50 7.95
CA ARG A 61 -9.07 -3.42 7.99
C ARG A 61 -9.64 -3.12 6.59
N ILE A 62 -8.79 -3.05 5.56
CA ILE A 62 -9.24 -2.85 4.18
C ILE A 62 -10.12 -4.04 3.73
N ALA A 63 -9.64 -5.26 3.95
CA ALA A 63 -10.36 -6.47 3.56
C ALA A 63 -11.75 -6.54 4.21
N VAL A 64 -11.82 -6.33 5.53
CA VAL A 64 -13.08 -6.31 6.28
C VAL A 64 -14.00 -5.18 5.82
N GLY A 65 -13.46 -3.98 5.60
CA GLY A 65 -14.24 -2.83 5.12
C GLY A 65 -14.85 -3.08 3.74
N VAL A 66 -14.08 -3.65 2.81
CA VAL A 66 -14.57 -4.00 1.47
C VAL A 66 -15.62 -5.11 1.55
N LEU A 67 -15.36 -6.17 2.32
CA LEU A 67 -16.32 -7.27 2.48
C LEU A 67 -17.64 -6.78 3.10
N ALA A 68 -17.58 -5.93 4.12
CA ALA A 68 -18.76 -5.32 4.72
C ALA A 68 -19.51 -4.42 3.73
N ALA A 69 -18.77 -3.58 2.98
CA ALA A 69 -19.36 -2.72 1.96
C ALA A 69 -20.06 -3.53 0.85
N VAL A 70 -19.47 -4.65 0.42
CA VAL A 70 -20.10 -5.56 -0.55
C VAL A 70 -21.31 -6.26 0.07
N ALA A 71 -21.17 -6.81 1.28
CA ALA A 71 -22.25 -7.53 1.96
C ALA A 71 -23.50 -6.68 2.19
N VAL A 72 -23.35 -5.36 2.39
CA VAL A 72 -24.48 -4.44 2.60
C VAL A 72 -24.87 -3.73 1.30
N GLY A 73 -23.90 -3.17 0.57
CA GLY A 73 -24.13 -2.38 -0.63
C GLY A 73 -24.70 -3.20 -1.78
N TYR A 74 -24.28 -4.46 -1.95
CA TYR A 74 -24.78 -5.31 -3.02
C TYR A 74 -26.27 -5.67 -2.84
N PRO A 75 -26.74 -6.16 -1.68
CA PRO A 75 -28.18 -6.37 -1.46
C PRO A 75 -29.01 -5.08 -1.55
N LEU A 76 -28.51 -3.96 -1.02
CA LEU A 76 -29.21 -2.68 -1.13
C LEU A 76 -29.33 -2.21 -2.59
N GLY A 77 -28.27 -2.36 -3.38
CA GLY A 77 -28.29 -2.06 -4.81
C GLY A 77 -29.30 -2.92 -5.58
N ILE A 78 -29.37 -4.22 -5.29
CA ILE A 78 -30.40 -5.11 -5.84
C ILE A 78 -31.79 -4.63 -5.44
N LEU A 79 -32.01 -4.33 -4.15
CA LEU A 79 -33.31 -3.90 -3.65
C LEU A 79 -33.77 -2.59 -4.29
N MET A 80 -32.86 -1.64 -4.53
CA MET A 80 -33.14 -0.42 -5.29
C MET A 80 -33.53 -0.72 -6.74
N GLY A 81 -32.89 -1.72 -7.38
CA GLY A 81 -33.24 -2.15 -8.74
C GLY A 81 -34.63 -2.77 -8.86
N TYR A 82 -35.05 -3.57 -7.87
CA TYR A 82 -36.35 -4.25 -7.89
C TYR A 82 -37.50 -3.38 -7.36
N PHE A 83 -37.27 -2.53 -6.35
CA PHE A 83 -38.34 -1.78 -5.68
C PHE A 83 -38.19 -0.27 -5.86
N ARG A 84 -39.11 0.33 -6.62
CA ARG A 84 -39.12 1.77 -6.92
C ARG A 84 -39.20 2.67 -5.68
N ARG A 85 -39.84 2.21 -4.59
CA ARG A 85 -39.90 2.92 -3.31
C ARG A 85 -38.54 3.01 -2.61
N VAL A 86 -37.79 1.92 -2.62
CA VAL A 86 -36.45 1.84 -2.02
C VAL A 86 -35.47 2.71 -2.80
N ASN A 87 -35.55 2.64 -4.14
CA ASN A 87 -34.76 3.52 -5.00
C ASN A 87 -35.02 5.01 -4.72
N HIS A 88 -36.28 5.42 -4.61
CA HIS A 88 -36.61 6.83 -4.36
C HIS A 88 -36.09 7.34 -3.01
N LEU A 89 -35.99 6.47 -2.00
CA LEU A 89 -35.46 6.83 -0.69
C LEU A 89 -33.93 6.95 -0.68
N LEU A 90 -33.24 5.98 -1.31
CA LEU A 90 -31.78 5.85 -1.22
C LEU A 90 -31.03 6.59 -2.34
N ALA A 91 -31.67 6.85 -3.48
CA ALA A 91 -31.06 7.53 -4.62
C ALA A 91 -30.48 8.93 -4.29
N PRO A 92 -31.17 9.82 -3.54
CA PRO A 92 -30.61 11.13 -3.20
C PRO A 92 -29.29 11.04 -2.43
N ILE A 93 -29.21 10.11 -1.48
CA ILE A 93 -27.98 9.86 -0.70
C ILE A 93 -26.89 9.34 -1.63
N LEU A 94 -27.21 8.33 -2.45
CA LEU A 94 -26.27 7.74 -3.39
C LEU A 94 -25.67 8.79 -4.34
N TYR A 95 -26.50 9.64 -4.94
CA TYR A 95 -26.06 10.71 -5.85
C TYR A 95 -25.22 11.79 -5.16
N LEU A 96 -25.51 12.11 -3.89
CA LEU A 96 -24.70 13.07 -3.13
C LEU A 96 -23.34 12.50 -2.72
N THR A 97 -23.26 11.19 -2.47
CA THR A 97 -22.03 10.50 -2.08
C THR A 97 -21.21 9.99 -3.27
N TYR A 98 -21.78 10.03 -4.47
CA TYR A 98 -21.05 9.71 -5.69
C TYR A 98 -20.01 10.82 -5.93
N PRO A 99 -18.72 10.48 -6.15
CA PRO A 99 -17.69 11.47 -6.42
C PRO A 99 -17.91 12.20 -7.74
#